data_AF-A0AAW0BFZ0-F1
#
_entry.id   AF-A0AAW0BFZ0-F1
#
_cell.length_a   1.000
_cell.length_b   1.000
_cell.length_c   1.000
_cell.angle_alpha   90.00
_cell.angle_beta   90.00
_cell.angle_gamma   90.00
#
_symmetry.space_group_name_H-M   'P 1'
#
loop_
_entity.id
_entity.type
_entity.pdbx_description
1 polymer ?
#
loop_
_entity_poly.entity_id
_entity_poly.type
_entity_poly.pdbx_seq_one_letter_code
_entity_poly.pdbx_strand_id
1 'polypeptide(L)'
;GWTGLYKGSVPTFLDTILVRGSLMLAKIHPAVPLPLIAAPQLGFFEGIAFVFFSTFIELPLVLFTTRAIVTPYRLTLLRPTLAFKALLSPSERQQPWLLYLTPGLFAAIALKTTIPLIILHVVFDVASQFSSDFLPLFAAAIMFYITSFIACTVFLTPLDVVITRLAIQRSNRNWVLDLETLPIQVPVRATSDLWDGNGYDGMERYSDTEDVLLFHEDFSDPYRGFMDCFRKILAEEGWIVLFRAWWFPILGQICSVVLFKLL
;
A
#
# COMPACT_ATOMS: atom_id res chain seq x y z
N GLY A 1 -4.16 -17.17 -15.40
CA GLY A 1 -5.59 -17.57 -15.48
C GLY A 1 -6.49 -16.65 -14.66
N TRP A 2 -7.82 -16.76 -14.78
CA TRP A 2 -8.81 -15.93 -14.05
C TRP A 2 -8.62 -15.89 -12.53
N THR A 3 -8.09 -16.96 -11.95
CA THR A 3 -7.74 -17.05 -10.52
C THR A 3 -6.66 -16.06 -10.08
N GLY A 4 -5.81 -15.59 -10.99
CA GLY A 4 -4.82 -14.54 -10.71
C GLY A 4 -5.44 -13.16 -10.52
N LEU A 5 -6.61 -12.88 -11.11
CA LEU A 5 -7.30 -11.60 -10.97
C LEU A 5 -7.80 -11.35 -9.54
N TYR A 6 -8.17 -12.43 -8.84
CA TYR A 6 -8.63 -12.39 -7.45
C TYR A 6 -7.48 -12.46 -6.43
N LYS A 7 -6.23 -12.46 -6.89
CA LYS A 7 -5.06 -12.52 -6.02
C LYS A 7 -4.97 -11.22 -5.21
N GLY A 8 -4.83 -11.34 -3.89
CA GLY A 8 -4.84 -10.18 -2.99
C GLY A 8 -6.24 -9.61 -2.71
N SER A 9 -7.31 -10.20 -3.22
CA SER A 9 -8.68 -9.75 -2.88
C SER A 9 -8.96 -9.83 -1.38
N VAL A 10 -8.58 -10.93 -0.72
CA VAL A 10 -8.77 -11.10 0.74
C VAL A 10 -8.12 -9.98 1.56
N PRO A 11 -6.81 -9.71 1.46
CA PRO A 11 -6.20 -8.64 2.25
C PRO A 11 -6.76 -7.27 1.87
N THR A 12 -7.18 -7.05 0.61
CA THR A 12 -7.86 -5.82 0.19
C THR A 12 -9.25 -5.67 0.82
N PHE A 13 -10.02 -6.77 0.90
CA PHE A 13 -11.31 -6.78 1.59
C PHE A 13 -11.14 -6.55 3.09
N LEU A 14 -10.12 -7.17 3.70
CA LEU A 14 -9.81 -7.00 5.11
C LEU A 14 -9.38 -5.55 5.40
N ASP A 15 -8.54 -4.96 4.55
CA ASP A 15 -8.16 -3.55 4.61
C ASP A 15 -9.40 -2.65 4.52
N THR A 16 -10.26 -2.90 3.53
CA THR A 16 -11.52 -2.16 3.35
C THR A 16 -12.42 -2.27 4.58
N ILE A 17 -12.58 -3.46 5.16
CA ILE A 17 -13.43 -3.66 6.34
C ILE A 17 -12.82 -3.03 7.59
N LEU A 18 -11.51 -3.21 7.82
CA LEU A 18 -10.85 -2.68 9.02
C LEU A 18 -10.76 -1.17 8.98
N VAL A 19 -10.27 -0.60 7.88
CA VAL A 19 -10.08 0.85 7.75
C VAL A 19 -11.42 1.54 7.56
N ARG A 20 -12.25 1.09 6.61
CA ARG A 20 -13.54 1.77 6.36
C ARG A 20 -14.61 1.43 7.38
N GLY A 21 -14.63 0.20 7.89
CA GLY A 21 -15.58 -0.22 8.93
C GLY A 21 -15.30 0.42 10.29
N SER A 22 -14.02 0.61 10.67
CA SER A 22 -13.68 1.35 11.90
C SER A 22 -14.13 2.81 11.84
N LEU A 23 -14.00 3.46 10.67
CA LEU A 23 -14.50 4.82 10.45
C LEU A 23 -16.03 4.89 10.48
N MET A 24 -16.74 3.91 9.91
CA MET A 24 -18.20 3.86 9.99
C MET A 24 -18.72 3.67 11.42
N LEU A 25 -18.03 2.86 12.24
CA LEU A 25 -18.37 2.67 13.66
C LEU A 25 -18.17 3.93 14.51
N ALA A 26 -17.27 4.84 14.07
CA ALA A 26 -17.05 6.14 14.70
C ALA A 26 -18.17 7.18 14.42
N LYS A 27 -19.34 6.76 13.89
CA LYS A 27 -20.47 7.63 13.49
C LYS A 27 -20.11 8.69 12.44
N ILE A 28 -19.14 8.40 11.60
CA ILE A 28 -18.80 9.19 10.42
C ILE A 28 -19.77 8.75 9.30
N HIS A 29 -20.67 9.65 8.88
CA HIS A 29 -21.82 9.35 8.02
C HIS A 29 -21.39 8.61 6.73
N PRO A 30 -21.96 7.47 6.35
CA PRO A 30 -21.46 6.62 5.24
C PRO A 30 -21.65 7.20 3.83
N ALA A 31 -22.18 8.42 3.69
CA ALA A 31 -22.75 8.95 2.46
C ALA A 31 -21.80 9.85 1.63
N VAL A 32 -20.54 9.97 2.04
CA VAL A 32 -19.60 10.92 1.42
C VAL A 32 -18.25 10.23 1.22
N PRO A 33 -17.55 10.44 0.08
CA PRO A 33 -16.26 9.81 -0.17
C PRO A 33 -15.27 10.09 0.97
N LEU A 34 -14.52 9.06 1.38
CA LEU A 34 -13.60 9.01 2.53
C LEU A 34 -12.72 10.25 2.78
N PRO A 35 -12.25 10.99 1.75
CA PRO A 35 -11.67 12.29 2.00
C PRO A 35 -12.67 13.18 2.75
N LEU A 36 -13.82 13.49 2.15
CA LEU A 36 -14.76 14.55 2.58
C LEU A 36 -15.27 14.49 4.02
N ILE A 37 -15.17 13.36 4.72
CA ILE A 37 -15.69 13.20 6.10
C ILE A 37 -14.61 13.15 7.16
N ALA A 38 -13.36 12.92 6.78
CA ALA A 38 -12.25 13.09 7.71
C ALA A 38 -11.85 14.57 7.87
N ALA A 39 -12.29 15.46 6.98
CA ALA A 39 -11.87 16.86 6.98
C ALA A 39 -12.67 17.84 7.84
N PRO A 40 -14.00 17.79 8.03
CA PRO A 40 -14.63 18.90 8.70
C PRO A 40 -14.54 18.64 10.20
N GLN A 41 -13.51 19.22 10.82
CA GLN A 41 -13.36 19.51 12.26
C GLN A 41 -12.26 18.76 13.04
N LEU A 42 -11.43 17.89 12.44
CA LEU A 42 -10.26 17.43 13.19
C LEU A 42 -9.31 18.61 13.45
N GLY A 43 -9.12 18.96 14.71
CA GLY A 43 -8.14 19.96 15.11
C GLY A 43 -6.72 19.53 14.71
N PHE A 44 -5.77 20.47 14.66
CA PHE A 44 -4.39 20.18 14.24
C PHE A 44 -3.77 18.95 14.96
N PHE A 45 -3.94 18.87 16.29
CA PHE A 45 -3.44 17.75 17.09
C PHE A 45 -4.18 16.44 16.83
N GLU A 46 -5.50 16.50 16.60
CA GLU A 46 -6.31 15.33 16.26
C GLU A 46 -5.91 14.80 14.90
N GLY A 47 -5.63 15.68 13.93
CA GLY A 47 -5.13 15.32 12.60
C GLY A 47 -3.79 14.60 12.66
N ILE A 48 -2.84 15.08 13.48
CA ILE A 48 -1.56 14.39 13.69
C ILE A 48 -1.77 13.01 14.31
N ALA A 49 -2.60 12.92 15.35
CA ALA A 49 -2.91 11.65 16.00
C ALA A 49 -3.55 10.68 15.00
N PHE A 50 -4.52 11.17 14.20
CA PHE A 50 -5.18 10.40 13.15
C PHE A 50 -4.20 9.87 12.12
N VAL A 51 -3.32 10.72 11.57
CA VAL A 51 -2.28 10.30 10.61
C VAL A 51 -1.38 9.23 11.22
N PHE A 52 -0.95 9.41 12.46
CA PHE A 52 -0.09 8.46 13.15
C PHE A 52 -0.78 7.09 13.34
N PHE A 53 -2.00 7.07 13.89
CA PHE A 53 -2.75 5.82 14.11
C PHE A 53 -3.15 5.16 12.79
N SER A 54 -3.60 5.94 11.81
CA SER A 54 -3.93 5.44 10.47
C SER A 54 -2.71 4.79 9.81
N THR A 55 -1.55 5.46 9.85
CA THR A 55 -0.30 4.91 9.30
C THR A 55 0.11 3.62 10.00
N PHE A 56 -0.06 3.54 11.33
CA PHE A 56 0.28 2.35 12.10
C PHE A 56 -0.58 1.13 11.74
N ILE A 57 -1.86 1.35 11.43
CA ILE A 57 -2.79 0.29 10.99
C ILE A 57 -2.56 -0.07 9.52
N GLU A 58 -2.34 0.94 8.67
CA GLU A 58 -2.19 0.78 7.22
C GLU A 58 -0.87 0.08 6.84
N LEU A 59 0.22 0.32 7.58
CA LEU A 59 1.53 -0.26 7.29
C LEU A 59 1.52 -1.80 7.16
N PRO A 60 1.07 -2.58 8.16
CA PRO A 60 1.03 -4.04 8.02
C PRO A 60 0.08 -4.48 6.90
N LEU A 61 -1.04 -3.79 6.69
CA LEU A 61 -2.02 -4.12 5.65
C LEU A 61 -1.44 -3.96 4.24
N VAL A 62 -0.75 -2.84 3.99
CA VAL A 62 -0.05 -2.60 2.73
C VAL A 62 1.03 -3.65 2.49
N LEU A 63 1.81 -3.99 3.51
CA LEU A 63 2.86 -5.01 3.42
C LEU A 63 2.27 -6.40 3.10
N PHE A 64 1.20 -6.81 3.79
CA PHE A 64 0.55 -8.09 3.50
C PHE A 64 -0.09 -8.11 2.13
N THR A 65 -0.76 -7.03 1.72
CA THR A 65 -1.43 -6.95 0.41
C THR A 65 -0.44 -7.01 -0.73
N THR A 66 0.60 -6.17 -0.69
CA THR A 66 1.64 -6.11 -1.73
C THR A 66 2.39 -7.44 -1.83
N ARG A 67 2.81 -8.02 -0.70
CA ARG A 67 3.49 -9.32 -0.71
C ARG A 67 2.56 -10.43 -1.17
N ALA A 68 1.29 -10.44 -0.76
CA ALA A 68 0.32 -11.45 -1.23
C ALA A 68 0.08 -11.38 -2.74
N ILE A 69 0.11 -10.18 -3.34
CA ILE A 69 -0.02 -10.01 -4.78
C ILE A 69 1.22 -10.52 -5.52
N VAL A 70 2.42 -10.30 -4.99
CA VAL A 70 3.68 -10.70 -5.65
C VAL A 70 4.02 -12.18 -5.43
N THR A 71 3.57 -12.80 -4.33
CA THR A 71 3.96 -14.19 -3.99
C THR A 71 3.52 -15.21 -5.06
N PRO A 72 4.38 -16.12 -5.56
CA PRO A 72 4.01 -17.08 -6.61
C PRO A 72 3.06 -18.20 -6.16
N TYR A 73 2.87 -18.35 -4.85
CA TYR A 73 2.07 -19.42 -4.23
C TYR A 73 0.59 -19.02 -4.04
N ARG A 74 -0.31 -20.01 -4.18
CA ARG A 74 -1.73 -19.88 -3.83
C ARG A 74 -1.91 -19.84 -2.33
N LEU A 75 -2.25 -18.66 -1.82
CA LEU A 75 -2.53 -18.45 -0.41
C LEU A 75 -3.93 -18.98 -0.10
N THR A 76 -4.01 -20.07 0.67
CA THR A 76 -5.28 -20.64 1.12
C THR A 76 -5.74 -19.96 2.41
N LEU A 77 -7.00 -19.51 2.43
CA LEU A 77 -7.63 -18.90 3.61
C LEU A 77 -7.75 -19.89 4.78
N LEU A 78 -7.90 -21.17 4.48
CA LEU A 78 -8.11 -22.24 5.46
C LEU A 78 -6.84 -22.61 6.23
N ARG A 79 -5.66 -22.19 5.74
CA ARG A 79 -4.36 -22.46 6.39
C ARG A 79 -3.57 -21.16 6.58
N PRO A 80 -4.03 -20.26 7.46
CA PRO A 80 -3.43 -18.93 7.62
C PRO A 80 -1.98 -19.02 8.09
N THR A 81 -1.61 -20.03 8.88
CA THR A 81 -0.23 -20.22 9.36
C THR A 81 0.75 -20.52 8.22
N LEU A 82 0.33 -21.27 7.20
CA LEU A 82 1.15 -21.51 6.00
C LEU A 82 1.24 -20.24 5.14
N ALA A 83 0.12 -19.51 4.99
CA ALA A 83 0.11 -18.24 4.28
C ALA A 83 1.06 -17.21 4.93
N PHE A 84 1.05 -17.09 6.26
CA PHE A 84 1.98 -16.21 6.97
C PHE A 84 3.43 -16.66 6.84
N LYS A 85 3.71 -17.97 6.82
CA LYS A 85 5.06 -18.48 6.56
C LYS A 85 5.56 -18.14 5.16
N ALA A 86 4.67 -18.19 4.16
CA ALA A 86 5.01 -17.80 2.79
C ALA A 86 5.21 -16.28 2.62
N LEU A 87 4.46 -15.47 3.37
CA LEU A 87 4.48 -14.00 3.28
C LEU A 87 5.59 -13.33 4.10
N LEU A 88 5.90 -13.89 5.28
CA LEU A 88 6.84 -13.33 6.25
C LEU A 88 8.14 -14.11 6.30
N SER A 89 9.25 -13.38 6.27
CA SER A 89 10.58 -13.96 6.49
C SER A 89 10.67 -14.62 7.87
N PRO A 90 11.45 -15.70 8.06
CA PRO A 90 11.68 -16.30 9.38
C PRO A 90 12.09 -15.27 10.44
N SER A 91 12.89 -14.25 10.08
CA SER A 91 13.32 -13.19 10.99
C SER A 91 12.17 -12.24 11.38
N GLU A 92 11.29 -11.90 10.43
CA GLU A 92 10.11 -11.05 10.68
C GLU A 92 9.07 -11.78 11.55
N ARG A 93 9.01 -13.12 11.47
CA ARG A 93 8.12 -13.95 12.31
C ARG A 93 8.54 -13.99 13.77
N GLN A 94 9.85 -13.93 14.04
CA GLN A 94 10.37 -13.89 15.41
C GLN A 94 10.26 -12.49 16.02
N GLN A 95 10.31 -11.44 15.20
CA GLN A 95 10.30 -10.04 15.64
C GLN A 95 9.31 -9.21 14.80
N PRO A 96 8.01 -9.22 15.13
CA PRO A 96 6.98 -8.54 14.33
C PRO A 96 7.14 -7.02 14.30
N TRP A 97 7.77 -6.42 15.31
CA TRP A 97 8.07 -4.98 15.32
C TRP A 97 9.06 -4.56 14.21
N LEU A 98 9.85 -5.50 13.66
CA LEU A 98 10.77 -5.21 12.57
C LEU A 98 10.04 -4.81 11.27
N LEU A 99 8.78 -5.23 11.10
CA LEU A 99 7.94 -4.85 9.96
C LEU A 99 7.73 -3.32 9.92
N TYR A 100 7.52 -2.71 11.08
CA TYR A 100 7.36 -1.27 11.24
C TYR A 100 8.67 -0.49 11.02
N LEU A 101 9.81 -1.18 11.15
CA LEU A 101 11.13 -0.59 11.01
C LEU A 101 11.66 -0.58 9.56
N THR A 102 10.81 -0.92 8.59
CA THR A 102 11.16 -0.86 7.16
C THR A 102 11.50 0.59 6.80
N PRO A 103 12.74 0.86 6.33
CA PRO A 103 13.23 2.23 6.21
C PRO A 103 12.42 3.04 5.19
N GLY A 104 11.85 4.16 5.64
CA GLY A 104 11.11 5.10 4.79
C GLY A 104 9.66 4.70 4.45
N LEU A 105 9.22 3.47 4.75
CA LEU A 105 7.84 3.05 4.46
C LEU A 105 6.83 3.82 5.30
N PHE A 106 7.09 3.97 6.60
CA PHE A 106 6.24 4.74 7.51
C PHE A 106 6.10 6.20 7.04
N ALA A 107 7.21 6.85 6.70
CA ALA A 107 7.20 8.23 6.22
C ALA A 107 6.43 8.39 4.90
N ALA A 108 6.57 7.42 3.98
CA ALA A 108 5.85 7.44 2.71
C ALA A 108 4.34 7.28 2.90
N ILE A 109 3.89 6.36 3.75
CA ILE A 109 2.47 6.17 4.07
C ILE A 109 1.91 7.38 4.83
N ALA A 110 2.66 7.93 5.78
CA ALA A 110 2.27 9.15 6.49
C ALA A 110 2.11 10.33 5.51
N LEU A 111 3.01 10.47 4.53
CA LEU A 111 2.90 11.51 3.49
C LEU A 111 1.67 11.27 2.59
N LYS A 112 1.42 10.02 2.21
CA LYS A 112 0.28 9.61 1.39
C LYS A 112 -1.06 9.90 2.07
N THR A 113 -1.12 9.78 3.40
CA THR A 113 -2.33 10.10 4.17
C THR A 113 -2.45 11.59 4.47
N THR A 114 -1.34 12.28 4.75
CA THR A 114 -1.33 13.71 5.09
C THR A 114 -1.70 14.61 3.91
N ILE A 115 -1.16 14.36 2.71
CA ILE A 115 -1.38 15.23 1.54
C ILE A 115 -2.88 15.34 1.17
N PRO A 116 -3.64 14.24 1.00
CA PRO A 116 -5.07 14.31 0.74
C PRO A 116 -5.85 15.07 1.82
N LEU A 117 -5.50 14.88 3.10
CA LEU A 117 -6.18 15.56 4.21
C LEU A 117 -6.01 17.08 4.12
N ILE A 118 -4.80 17.55 3.85
CA ILE A 118 -4.51 18.99 3.68
C ILE A 118 -5.27 19.54 2.47
N ILE A 119 -5.14 18.89 1.31
CA ILE A 119 -5.78 19.35 0.07
C ILE A 119 -7.29 19.42 0.26
N LEU A 120 -7.86 18.41 0.89
CA LEU A 120 -9.27 18.37 1.13
C LEU A 120 -9.75 19.47 2.08
N HIS A 121 -9.00 19.75 3.16
CA HIS A 121 -9.35 20.84 4.07
C HIS A 121 -9.42 22.17 3.31
N VAL A 122 -8.41 22.44 2.47
CA VAL A 122 -8.36 23.63 1.61
C VAL A 122 -9.53 23.65 0.62
N VAL A 123 -9.82 22.52 -0.03
CA VAL A 123 -10.91 22.43 -1.00
C VAL A 123 -12.27 22.63 -0.34
N PHE A 124 -12.47 22.08 0.86
CA PHE A 124 -13.70 22.23 1.62
C PHE A 124 -13.88 23.67 2.11
N ASP A 125 -12.83 24.30 2.64
CA ASP A 125 -12.87 25.69 3.08
C ASP A 125 -13.22 26.64 1.93
N VAL A 126 -12.66 26.40 0.75
CA VAL A 126 -12.99 27.16 -0.47
C VAL A 126 -14.40 26.83 -0.96
N ALA A 127 -14.80 25.55 -0.95
CA ALA A 127 -16.12 25.12 -1.38
C ALA A 127 -17.25 25.70 -0.49
N SER A 128 -17.00 25.84 0.81
CA SER A 128 -17.97 26.36 1.79
C SER A 128 -18.30 27.83 1.60
N GLN A 129 -17.45 28.59 0.88
CA GLN A 129 -17.69 30.00 0.56
C GLN A 129 -18.73 30.18 -0.56
N PHE A 130 -19.06 29.13 -1.31
CA PHE A 130 -20.07 29.21 -2.36
C PHE A 130 -21.46 29.02 -1.77
N SER A 131 -22.41 29.93 -2.08
CA SER A 131 -23.78 29.77 -1.61
C SER A 131 -24.45 28.57 -2.29
N SER A 132 -25.14 27.76 -1.48
CA SER A 132 -25.91 26.59 -1.95
C SER A 132 -27.13 26.97 -2.80
N ASP A 133 -27.56 28.23 -2.71
CA ASP A 133 -28.83 28.69 -3.26
C ASP A 133 -28.76 28.91 -4.78
N PHE A 134 -27.56 28.92 -5.36
CA PHE A 134 -27.35 29.16 -6.77
C PHE A 134 -26.73 27.94 -7.47
N LEU A 135 -27.56 27.24 -8.25
CA LEU A 135 -27.22 26.00 -8.95
C LEU A 135 -25.87 26.01 -9.71
N PRO A 136 -25.50 27.05 -10.49
CA PRO A 136 -24.24 27.01 -11.22
C PRO A 136 -23.00 27.22 -10.32
N LEU A 137 -23.13 27.91 -9.18
CA LEU A 137 -22.04 28.00 -8.19
C LEU A 137 -21.86 26.66 -7.47
N PHE A 138 -22.97 25.99 -7.15
CA PHE A 138 -22.94 24.64 -6.59
C PHE A 138 -22.30 23.64 -7.58
N ALA A 139 -22.67 23.68 -8.86
CA ALA A 139 -22.06 22.86 -9.90
C ALA A 139 -20.56 23.16 -10.07
N ALA A 140 -20.16 24.44 -10.01
CA ALA A 140 -18.75 24.83 -10.07
C ALA A 140 -17.94 24.29 -8.87
N ALA A 141 -18.50 24.33 -7.66
CA ALA A 141 -17.87 23.77 -6.46
C ALA A 141 -17.65 22.26 -6.56
N ILE A 142 -18.64 21.51 -7.09
CA ILE A 142 -18.50 20.07 -7.35
C ILE A 142 -17.41 19.80 -8.40
N MET A 143 -17.39 20.57 -9.49
CA MET A 143 -16.37 20.42 -10.53
C MET A 143 -14.96 20.73 -10.01
N PHE A 144 -14.82 21.75 -9.17
CA PHE A 144 -13.57 22.08 -8.50
C PHE A 144 -13.12 20.94 -7.57
N TYR A 145 -14.04 20.36 -6.81
CA TYR A 145 -13.76 19.20 -5.97
C TYR A 145 -13.27 18.00 -6.80
N ILE A 146 -13.98 17.63 -7.87
CA ILE A 146 -13.62 16.50 -8.72
C ILE A 146 -12.26 16.70 -9.39
N THR A 147 -12.00 17.91 -9.91
CA THR A 147 -10.72 18.21 -10.57
C THR A 147 -9.56 18.20 -9.57
N SER A 148 -9.75 18.76 -8.36
CA SER A 148 -8.77 18.68 -7.27
C SER A 148 -8.48 17.24 -6.85
N PHE A 149 -9.52 16.40 -6.75
CA PHE A 149 -9.38 14.99 -6.43
C PHE A 149 -8.56 14.23 -7.48
N ILE A 150 -8.85 14.44 -8.77
CA ILE A 150 -8.10 13.82 -9.87
C ILE A 150 -6.64 14.29 -9.85
N ALA A 151 -6.40 15.59 -9.70
CA ALA A 151 -5.06 16.16 -9.64
C ALA A 151 -4.26 15.61 -8.45
N CYS A 152 -4.87 15.51 -7.27
CA CYS A 152 -4.28 14.90 -6.10
C CYS A 152 -3.92 13.43 -6.34
N THR A 153 -4.83 12.66 -6.95
CA THR A 153 -4.58 11.26 -7.29
C THR A 153 -3.37 11.11 -8.22
N VAL A 154 -3.31 11.90 -9.30
CA VAL A 154 -2.17 11.90 -10.23
C VAL A 154 -0.87 12.30 -9.53
N PHE A 155 -0.92 13.25 -8.59
CA PHE A 155 0.26 13.68 -7.84
C PHE A 155 0.75 12.60 -6.86
N LEU A 156 -0.15 11.78 -6.31
CA LEU A 156 0.17 10.75 -5.33
C LEU A 156 0.57 9.41 -5.96
N THR A 157 0.33 9.19 -7.25
CA THR A 157 0.73 7.94 -7.92
C THR A 157 2.22 7.62 -7.84
N PRO A 158 3.18 8.57 -8.02
CA PRO A 158 4.59 8.27 -7.79
C PRO A 158 4.86 7.77 -6.37
N LEU A 159 4.16 8.33 -5.38
CA LEU A 159 4.30 7.93 -3.98
C LEU A 159 3.78 6.51 -3.75
N ASP A 160 2.66 6.13 -4.37
CA ASP A 160 2.14 4.77 -4.34
C ASP A 160 3.11 3.74 -4.96
N VAL A 161 3.74 4.09 -6.08
CA VAL A 161 4.75 3.22 -6.71
C VAL A 161 5.96 3.02 -5.77
N VAL A 162 6.42 4.08 -5.10
CA VAL A 162 7.51 3.95 -4.12
C VAL A 162 7.09 3.12 -2.91
N ILE A 163 5.89 3.32 -2.36
CA ILE A 163 5.36 2.54 -1.23
C ILE A 163 5.29 1.06 -1.58
N THR A 164 4.78 0.71 -2.76
CA THR A 164 4.68 -0.69 -3.18
C THR A 164 6.06 -1.33 -3.34
N ARG A 165 7.03 -0.62 -3.93
CA ARG A 165 8.43 -1.09 -4.06
C ARG A 165 9.10 -1.30 -2.70
N LEU A 166 8.93 -0.36 -1.77
CA LEU A 166 9.44 -0.47 -0.40
C LEU A 166 8.76 -1.61 0.39
N ALA A 167 7.47 -1.85 0.18
CA ALA A 167 6.72 -2.91 0.86
C ALA A 167 7.06 -4.32 0.37
N ILE A 168 7.43 -4.43 -0.92
CA ILE A 168 7.93 -5.67 -1.52
C ILE A 168 9.30 -6.05 -0.95
N GLN A 169 10.13 -5.06 -0.62
CA GLN A 169 11.44 -5.30 -0.02
C GLN A 169 11.28 -6.09 1.29
N ARG A 170 11.95 -7.23 1.37
CA ARG A 170 12.04 -8.01 2.61
C ARG A 170 13.10 -7.40 3.51
N SER A 171 12.78 -7.22 4.79
CA SER A 171 13.73 -6.69 5.77
C SER A 171 14.83 -7.72 6.02
N ASN A 172 15.91 -7.67 5.22
CA ASN A 172 17.06 -8.57 5.35
C ASN A 172 18.13 -7.99 6.30
N ARG A 173 17.70 -7.25 7.34
CA ARG A 173 18.61 -6.54 8.26
C ARG A 173 19.57 -7.46 9.02
N ASN A 174 19.25 -8.75 9.14
CA ASN A 174 20.12 -9.73 9.80
C ASN A 174 21.20 -10.29 8.86
N TRP A 175 21.04 -10.24 7.53
CA TRP A 175 22.05 -10.77 6.60
C TRP A 175 23.37 -9.98 6.68
N VAL A 176 23.30 -8.66 6.86
CA VAL A 176 24.50 -7.81 6.97
C VAL A 176 25.24 -8.07 8.28
N LEU A 177 24.52 -8.28 9.39
CA LEU A 177 25.12 -8.55 10.70
C LEU A 177 25.74 -9.96 10.76
N ASP A 178 25.17 -10.92 10.04
CA ASP A 178 25.71 -12.29 9.96
C ASP A 178 26.90 -12.40 8.99
N LEU A 179 27.02 -11.54 7.96
CA LEU A 179 28.21 -11.52 7.10
C LEU A 179 29.44 -10.87 7.74
N GLU A 180 29.24 -9.86 8.59
CA GLU A 180 30.38 -9.16 9.21
C GLU A 180 31.08 -10.03 10.29
N THR A 181 30.46 -11.14 10.70
CA THR A 181 30.95 -12.03 11.77
C THR A 181 31.45 -13.39 11.29
N LEU A 182 31.40 -13.72 9.99
CA LEU A 182 31.83 -15.02 9.47
C LEU A 182 32.95 -14.91 8.41
N PRO A 183 34.17 -15.43 8.66
CA PRO A 183 35.26 -15.45 7.69
C PRO A 183 35.15 -16.62 6.69
N ILE A 184 33.94 -17.04 6.33
CA ILE A 184 33.71 -18.18 5.44
C ILE A 184 32.76 -17.74 4.34
N GLN A 185 33.24 -17.84 3.09
CA GLN A 185 32.43 -17.81 1.88
C GLN A 185 31.37 -18.90 1.97
N VAL A 186 30.22 -18.60 2.58
CA VAL A 186 29.05 -19.47 2.51
C VAL A 186 28.56 -19.36 1.06
N PRO A 187 28.63 -20.44 0.26
CA PRO A 187 28.17 -20.38 -1.11
C PRO A 187 26.68 -20.04 -1.09
N VAL A 188 26.29 -19.11 -1.95
CA VAL A 188 24.96 -18.57 -2.29
C VAL A 188 23.86 -19.63 -2.52
N ARG A 189 24.19 -20.93 -2.41
CA ARG A 189 23.31 -22.08 -2.61
C ARG A 189 22.26 -22.29 -1.51
N ALA A 190 22.46 -21.79 -0.29
CA ALA A 190 21.53 -22.07 0.80
C ALA A 190 20.16 -21.36 0.67
N THR A 191 20.07 -20.27 -0.11
CA THR A 191 18.80 -19.60 -0.42
C THR A 191 18.14 -20.11 -1.69
N SER A 192 18.92 -20.63 -2.66
CA SER A 192 18.36 -21.34 -3.82
C SER A 192 17.66 -22.65 -3.38
N ASP A 193 18.19 -23.35 -2.38
CA ASP A 193 17.65 -24.64 -1.93
C ASP A 193 16.31 -24.52 -1.15
N LEU A 194 15.85 -23.31 -0.81
CA LEU A 194 14.49 -23.05 -0.29
C LEU A 194 13.46 -22.82 -1.40
N TRP A 195 13.92 -22.54 -2.62
CA TRP A 195 13.08 -22.26 -3.79
C TRP A 195 13.17 -23.35 -4.86
N ASP A 196 14.26 -24.12 -4.83
CA ASP A 196 14.54 -25.27 -5.68
C ASP A 196 14.18 -26.57 -4.91
N GLY A 197 13.02 -27.15 -5.24
CA GLY A 197 12.72 -28.56 -4.95
C GLY A 197 11.89 -28.93 -3.72
N ASN A 198 11.62 -28.04 -2.76
CA ASN A 198 10.75 -28.36 -1.59
C ASN A 198 9.96 -27.14 -1.08
N GLY A 199 9.39 -26.35 -2.00
CA GLY A 199 8.55 -25.20 -1.65
C GLY A 199 7.42 -25.59 -0.72
N TYR A 200 7.34 -24.95 0.46
CA TYR A 200 6.34 -25.14 1.53
C TYR A 200 5.40 -26.32 1.31
N ASP A 201 5.79 -27.49 1.82
CA ASP A 201 5.10 -28.78 1.68
C ASP A 201 3.56 -28.60 1.71
N GLY A 202 2.91 -28.75 0.54
CA GLY A 202 1.47 -28.60 0.36
C GLY A 202 0.91 -27.25 -0.15
N MET A 203 1.73 -26.31 -0.65
CA MET A 203 1.24 -25.10 -1.34
C MET A 203 1.34 -25.19 -2.87
N GLU A 204 0.20 -25.05 -3.55
CA GLU A 204 0.14 -25.00 -5.02
C GLU A 204 0.69 -23.68 -5.57
N ARG A 205 1.51 -23.74 -6.63
CA ARG A 205 1.94 -22.56 -7.38
C ARG A 205 0.83 -22.09 -8.34
N TYR A 206 0.78 -20.80 -8.64
CA TYR A 206 -0.19 -20.25 -9.59
C TYR A 206 0.11 -20.62 -11.05
N SER A 207 1.40 -20.75 -11.39
CA SER A 207 1.92 -21.16 -12.69
C SER A 207 3.29 -21.78 -12.49
N ASP A 208 3.58 -22.88 -13.20
CA ASP A 208 4.90 -23.53 -13.18
C ASP A 208 5.84 -22.97 -14.25
N THR A 209 5.32 -22.12 -15.16
CA THR A 209 6.04 -21.62 -16.35
C THR A 209 6.27 -20.11 -16.35
N GLU A 210 5.62 -19.36 -15.46
CA GLU A 210 5.78 -17.90 -15.37
C GLU A 210 6.66 -17.57 -14.15
N ASP A 211 7.85 -17.02 -14.40
CA ASP A 211 8.66 -16.38 -13.37
C ASP A 211 7.93 -15.13 -12.88
N VAL A 212 7.06 -15.32 -11.90
CA VAL A 212 6.37 -14.22 -11.21
C VAL A 212 7.45 -13.37 -10.57
N LEU A 213 7.68 -12.17 -11.12
CA LEU A 213 8.57 -11.09 -10.64
C LEU A 213 9.33 -11.54 -9.39
N LEU A 214 10.46 -12.21 -9.62
CA LEU A 214 11.35 -12.60 -8.54
C LEU A 214 11.52 -11.36 -7.65
N PHE A 215 11.27 -11.52 -6.35
CA PHE A 215 11.63 -10.49 -5.36
C PHE A 215 13.06 -10.13 -5.68
N HIS A 216 13.28 -8.91 -6.17
CA HIS A 216 14.57 -8.38 -6.65
C HIS A 216 15.72 -9.18 -6.04
N GLU A 217 16.22 -10.15 -6.80
CA GLU A 217 17.07 -11.21 -6.27
C GLU A 217 18.32 -10.56 -5.67
N ASP A 218 18.37 -10.52 -4.34
CA ASP A 218 19.52 -10.67 -3.44
C ASP A 218 20.91 -10.07 -3.82
N PHE A 219 21.06 -9.18 -4.80
CA PHE A 219 22.39 -8.75 -5.30
C PHE A 219 22.57 -7.27 -5.66
N SER A 220 21.54 -6.42 -5.69
CA SER A 220 21.77 -4.97 -5.80
C SER A 220 21.12 -4.20 -4.66
N ASP A 221 21.98 -3.44 -3.97
CA ASP A 221 21.75 -2.60 -2.80
C ASP A 221 20.27 -2.37 -2.38
N PRO A 222 19.83 -2.90 -1.21
CA PRO A 222 18.48 -2.65 -0.71
C PRO A 222 18.19 -1.14 -0.60
N TYR A 223 16.93 -0.74 -0.75
CA TYR A 223 16.57 0.67 -0.55
C TYR A 223 16.86 1.07 0.89
N ARG A 224 17.66 2.11 1.06
CA ARG A 224 18.03 2.65 2.37
C ARG A 224 16.96 3.56 2.95
N GLY A 225 15.98 3.95 2.13
CA GLY A 225 14.83 4.76 2.52
C GLY A 225 14.03 5.23 1.32
N PHE A 226 13.02 6.06 1.61
CA PHE A 226 12.08 6.59 0.61
C PHE A 226 12.78 7.31 -0.55
N MET A 227 13.69 8.23 -0.26
CA MET A 227 14.38 9.01 -1.30
C MET A 227 15.37 8.17 -2.12
N ASP A 228 15.99 7.16 -1.51
CA ASP A 228 16.88 6.22 -2.22
C ASP A 228 16.07 5.38 -3.22
N CYS A 229 14.92 4.87 -2.78
CA CYS A 229 13.99 4.14 -3.65
C CYS A 229 13.53 4.98 -4.84
N PHE A 230 13.07 6.20 -4.58
CA PHE A 230 12.63 7.10 -5.65
C PHE A 230 13.73 7.39 -6.67
N ARG A 231 14.95 7.68 -6.22
CA ARG A 231 16.09 7.95 -7.10
C ARG A 231 16.48 6.74 -7.95
N LYS A 232 16.49 5.54 -7.35
CA LYS A 232 16.80 4.29 -8.07
C LYS A 232 15.75 3.98 -9.13
N ILE A 233 14.46 4.14 -8.83
CA ILE A 233 13.39 3.97 -9.83
C ILE A 233 13.59 4.92 -11.02
N LEU A 234 13.89 6.19 -10.75
CA LEU A 234 14.14 7.17 -11.81
C LEU A 234 15.39 6.83 -12.65
N ALA A 235 16.44 6.31 -12.03
CA ALA A 235 17.69 5.98 -12.70
C ALA A 235 17.61 4.68 -13.51
N GLU A 236 16.92 3.67 -13.01
CA GLU A 236 16.87 2.33 -13.59
C GLU A 236 15.73 2.15 -14.60
N GLU A 237 14.54 2.67 -14.27
CA GLU A 237 13.30 2.40 -15.03
C GLU A 237 12.73 3.66 -15.72
N GLY A 238 13.13 4.84 -15.25
CA GLY A 238 12.68 6.13 -15.76
C GLY A 238 11.37 6.63 -15.14
N TRP A 239 11.07 7.91 -15.37
CA TRP A 239 9.96 8.61 -14.71
C TRP A 239 8.56 8.12 -15.11
N ILE A 240 8.40 7.53 -16.30
CA ILE A 240 7.11 7.06 -16.80
C ILE A 240 6.57 5.92 -15.92
N VAL A 241 7.45 5.12 -15.32
CA VAL A 241 7.03 3.98 -14.48
C VAL A 241 6.32 4.43 -13.20
N LEU A 242 6.63 5.62 -12.69
CA LEU A 242 5.96 6.21 -11.53
C LEU A 242 4.49 6.54 -11.77
N PHE A 243 4.08 6.68 -13.03
CA PHE A 243 2.69 6.93 -13.42
C PHE A 243 2.02 5.67 -13.98
N ARG A 244 2.64 4.50 -13.86
CA ARG A 244 1.99 3.27 -14.30
C ARG A 244 0.72 3.04 -13.47
N ALA A 245 -0.38 2.68 -14.14
CA ALA A 245 -1.65 2.35 -13.49
C ALA A 245 -2.32 3.50 -12.71
N TRP A 246 -1.99 4.77 -13.02
CA TRP A 246 -2.53 5.93 -12.29
C TRP A 246 -4.05 6.12 -12.36
N TRP A 247 -4.70 5.56 -13.38
CA TRP A 247 -6.14 5.65 -13.60
C TRP A 247 -6.94 4.63 -12.77
N PHE A 248 -6.31 3.58 -12.23
CA PHE A 248 -7.01 2.55 -11.45
C PHE A 248 -7.64 3.10 -10.16
N PRO A 249 -6.93 3.92 -9.34
CA PRO A 249 -7.55 4.55 -8.18
C PRO A 249 -8.77 5.39 -8.54
N ILE A 250 -8.74 6.12 -9.66
CA ILE A 250 -9.87 6.94 -10.13
C ILE A 250 -11.06 6.04 -10.47
N LEU A 251 -10.83 4.98 -11.24
CA LEU A 251 -11.89 4.03 -11.61
C LEU A 251 -12.50 3.37 -10.37
N GLY A 252 -11.67 3.00 -9.39
CA GLY A 252 -12.13 2.41 -8.13
C GLY A 252 -13.04 3.36 -7.34
N GLN A 253 -12.74 4.65 -7.34
CA GLN A 253 -13.56 5.66 -6.66
C GLN A 253 -14.89 5.91 -7.38
N ILE A 254 -14.86 6.02 -8.71
CA ILE A 254 -16.09 6.13 -9.51
C ILE A 254 -17.01 4.92 -9.24
N CYS A 255 -16.44 3.71 -9.28
CA CYS A 255 -17.18 2.48 -8.99
C CYS A 255 -17.78 2.50 -7.57
N SER A 256 -17.02 2.94 -6.56
CA SER A 256 -17.50 3.06 -5.18
C SER A 256 -18.68 4.01 -5.05
N VAL A 257 -18.65 5.16 -5.75
CA VAL A 257 -19.74 6.14 -5.73
C VAL A 257 -20.99 5.59 -6.42
N VAL A 258 -20.83 4.92 -7.57
CA VAL A 258 -21.94 4.31 -8.31
C VAL A 258 -22.59 3.19 -7.50
N LEU A 259 -21.80 2.30 -6.92
CA LEU A 259 -22.29 1.18 -6.12
C LEU A 259 -23.08 1.66 -4.89
N PHE A 260 -22.63 2.72 -4.24
CA PHE A 260 -23.36 3.33 -3.12
C PHE A 260 -24.69 3.95 -3.53
N LYS A 261 -24.80 4.51 -4.74
CA LYS A 261 -26.07 5.06 -5.24
C LYS A 261 -27.10 4.00 -5.63
N LEU A 262 -26.66 2.77 -5.87
CA LEU A 262 -27.50 1.64 -6.28
C LEU A 262 -28.01 0.79 -5.10
N LEU A 263 -27.36 0.88 -3.94
CA LEU A 263 -27.73 0.23 -2.68
C LEU A 263 -28.62 1.14 -1.82
#